data_AF-A0A4Q2Y0B3-F1
#
_entry.id   AF-A0A4Q2Y0B3-F1
#
_cell.length_a   1.000
_cell.length_b   1.000
_cell.length_c   1.000
_cell.angle_alpha   90.00
_cell.angle_beta   90.00
_cell.angle_gamma   90.00
#
_symmetry.space_group_name_H-M   'P 1'
#
loop_
_entity.id
_entity.type
_entity.pdbx_description
1 polymer ?
#
loop_
_entity_poly.entity_id
_entity_poly.type
_entity_poly.pdbx_seq_one_letter_code
_entity_poly.pdbx_strand_id
1 'polypeptide(L)' 'MALRHSIVLTNRPLDLYHRFIPVMGHRHDPCVLYTFLAVEHFQKSGEKLAWWKFTEEGKRAL' A
#
# COMPACT_ATOMS: atom_id res chain seq x y z
N MET A 1 -21.36 -12.26 6.34
CA MET A 1 -20.18 -11.54 6.89
C MET A 1 -19.31 -11.01 5.75
N ALA A 2 -19.81 -10.04 4.98
CA ALA A 2 -18.97 -9.34 4.01
C ALA A 2 -18.10 -8.36 4.80
N LEU A 3 -16.78 -8.56 4.76
CA LEU A 3 -15.82 -7.68 5.42
C LEU A 3 -16.01 -6.27 4.89
N ARG A 4 -16.65 -5.45 5.71
CA ARG A 4 -16.67 -4.00 5.59
C ARG A 4 -15.19 -3.57 5.67
N HIS A 5 -14.81 -2.62 4.80
CA HIS A 5 -13.57 -1.81 4.90
C HIS A 5 -12.28 -2.37 4.28
N SER A 6 -12.22 -2.49 2.95
CA SER A 6 -10.90 -2.38 2.28
C SER A 6 -10.53 -0.89 2.16
N ILE A 7 -9.80 -0.36 3.15
CA ILE A 7 -9.30 1.02 3.14
C ILE A 7 -8.32 1.29 1.96
N VAL A 8 -7.68 0.22 1.47
CA VAL A 8 -6.73 0.22 0.35
C VAL A 8 -7.43 0.34 -1.00
N LEU A 9 -8.65 -0.17 -1.17
CA LEU A 9 -9.40 0.02 -2.42
C LEU A 9 -9.92 1.46 -2.58
N THR A 10 -10.15 2.16 -1.47
CA THR A 10 -10.72 3.52 -1.47
C THR A 10 -9.68 4.64 -1.52
N ASN A 11 -8.40 4.33 -1.29
CA ASN A 11 -7.32 5.31 -1.29
C ASN A 11 -6.16 4.79 -2.11
N ARG A 12 -5.50 5.64 -2.90
CA ARG A 12 -4.29 5.21 -3.62
C ARG A 12 -3.21 4.82 -2.60
N PRO A 13 -2.39 3.80 -2.87
CA PRO A 13 -1.32 3.35 -1.97
C PRO A 13 -0.41 4.47 -1.45
N LEU A 14 -0.07 5.44 -2.31
CA LEU A 14 0.73 6.60 -1.93
C LEU A 14 0.01 7.53 -0.93
N ASP A 15 -1.29 7.73 -1.11
CA ASP A 15 -2.10 8.57 -0.21
C ASP A 15 -2.19 7.93 1.19
N LEU A 16 -2.28 6.60 1.26
CA LEU A 16 -2.23 5.85 2.52
C LEU A 16 -0.86 5.93 3.20
N TYR A 17 0.22 5.80 2.43
CA TYR A 17 1.58 5.95 2.93
C TYR A 17 1.81 7.31 3.59
N HIS A 18 1.36 8.41 2.97
CA HIS A 18 1.49 9.74 3.56
C HIS A 18 0.60 9.96 4.79
N ARG A 19 -0.60 9.36 4.83
CA ARG A 19 -1.52 9.48 5.98
C ARG A 19 -0.99 8.87 7.27
N PHE A 20 -0.05 7.93 7.19
CA PHE A 20 0.50 7.26 8.37
C PHE A 20 1.53 8.12 9.10
N ILE A 21 2.22 9.03 8.38
CA ILE A 21 3.24 9.92 8.94
C ILE A 21 2.74 10.71 10.16
N PRO A 22 1.60 11.45 10.10
CA PRO A 22 1.10 12.18 11.26
C PRO A 22 0.59 11.29 12.38
N VAL A 23 0.16 10.05 12.08
CA VAL A 23 -0.36 9.11 13.09
C VAL A 23 0.78 8.48 13.89
N MET A 24 1.89 8.14 13.21
CA MET A 24 3.02 7.42 13.79
C MET A 24 4.15 8.35 14.26
N GLY A 25 4.07 9.64 13.91
CA GLY A 25 5.03 10.67 14.33
C GLY A 25 6.37 10.62 13.60
N HIS A 26 6.51 9.79 12.55
CA HIS A 26 7.72 9.67 11.75
C HIS A 26 7.41 9.19 10.33
N ARG A 27 8.34 9.45 9.39
CA ARG A 27 8.26 8.89 8.04
C ARG A 27 8.61 7.41 8.08
N HIS A 28 7.75 6.58 7.49
CA HIS A 28 8.00 5.14 7.36
C HIS A 28 8.99 4.84 6.24
N ASP A 29 9.65 3.68 6.36
CA ASP A 29 10.47 3.15 5.28
C ASP A 29 9.67 2.98 3.98
N PRO A 30 10.27 3.21 2.80
CA PRO A 30 9.60 3.03 1.51
C PRO A 30 8.96 1.65 1.30
N CYS A 31 9.45 0.60 1.95
CA CYS A 31 8.88 -0.76 1.86
C CYS A 31 7.43 -0.85 2.32
N VAL A 32 6.97 0.08 3.16
CA VAL A 32 5.57 0.18 3.58
C VAL A 32 4.67 0.55 2.40
N LEU A 33 5.10 1.50 1.54
CA LEU A 33 4.39 1.81 0.30
C LEU A 33 4.31 0.58 -0.62
N TYR A 34 5.40 -0.19 -0.72
CA TYR A 34 5.44 -1.38 -1.59
C TYR A 34 4.50 -2.47 -1.10
N THR A 35 4.29 -2.55 0.21
CA THR A 35 3.31 -3.43 0.83
C THR A 35 1.89 -3.01 0.47
N PHE A 36 1.58 -1.71 0.46
CA PHE A 36 0.28 -1.21 0.02
C PHE A 36 0.02 -1.46 -1.46
N LEU A 37 1.03 -1.32 -2.32
CA LEU A 37 0.94 -1.70 -3.74
C LEU A 37 0.63 -3.18 -3.90
N ALA A 38 1.29 -4.05 -3.13
CA ALA A 38 1.02 -5.49 -3.16
C ALA A 38 -0.39 -5.85 -2.68
N VAL A 39 -0.91 -5.16 -1.66
CA VAL A 39 -2.29 -5.32 -1.20
C VAL A 39 -3.28 -4.84 -2.26
N GLU A 40 -3.01 -3.71 -2.91
CA GLU A 40 -3.87 -3.19 -3.98
C GLU A 40 -3.91 -4.18 -5.18
N HIS A 41 -2.76 -4.72 -5.59
CA HIS A 41 -2.68 -5.77 -6.61
C HIS A 41 -3.51 -6.98 -6.22
N PHE A 42 -3.31 -7.53 -5.02
CA PHE A 42 -4.06 -8.68 -4.54
C PHE A 42 -5.57 -8.43 -4.55
N GLN A 43 -6.01 -7.23 -4.20
CA GLN A 43 -7.43 -6.88 -4.20
C GLN A 43 -8.02 -6.73 -5.60
N LYS A 44 -7.23 -6.31 -6.59
CA LYS A 44 -7.65 -6.18 -7.99
C LYS A 44 -7.61 -7.53 -8.75
N SER A 45 -6.57 -8.33 -8.52
CA SER A 45 -6.28 -9.53 -9.31
C SER A 45 -6.60 -10.85 -8.60
N GLY A 46 -6.69 -10.85 -7.27
CA GLY A 46 -6.74 -12.06 -6.45
C GLY A 46 -5.40 -12.79 -6.31
N GLU A 47 -4.34 -12.31 -6.97
CA GLU A 47 -3.01 -12.93 -6.98
C GLU A 47 -2.16 -12.43 -5.80
N LYS A 48 -1.55 -13.36 -5.08
CA LYS A 48 -0.63 -13.05 -3.97
C LYS A 48 0.79 -12.88 -4.51
N LEU A 49 1.25 -11.64 -4.56
CA LEU A 49 2.63 -11.31 -4.89
C LEU A 49 3.38 -10.77 -3.67
N ALA A 50 4.67 -11.08 -3.60
CA ALA A 50 5.54 -10.52 -2.58
C ALA A 50 5.78 -9.03 -2.82
N TRP A 51 5.80 -8.22 -1.75
CA TRP A 51 5.90 -6.76 -1.84
C TRP A 51 7.13 -6.25 -2.60
N TRP A 52 8.26 -6.97 -2.57
CA TRP A 52 9.49 -6.55 -3.26
C TRP A 52 9.35 -6.55 -4.78
N LYS A 53 8.34 -7.23 -5.35
CA LYS A 53 7.99 -7.13 -6.78
C LYS A 53 7.56 -5.73 -7.19
N PHE A 54 7.10 -4.92 -6.23
CA PHE A 54 6.61 -3.55 -6.43
C PHE A 54 7.66 -2.48 -6.11
N THR A 55 8.92 -2.87 -5.87
CA THR A 55 9.99 -1.93 -5.50
C THR A 55 10.19 -0.83 -6.54
N GLU A 56 10.27 -1.19 -7.82
CA GLU A 56 10.49 -0.22 -8.90
C GLU A 56 9.28 0.69 -9.15
N GLU A 57 8.08 0.17 -8.94
CA GLU A 57 6.86 0.98 -8.99
C GLU A 57 6.80 1.98 -7.84
N GLY A 58 7.05 1.53 -6.61
CA GLY A 58 7.06 2.40 -5.45
C GLY A 58 8.17 3.46 -5.48
N LYS A 59 9.36 3.13 -6.01
CA LYS A 59 10.42 4.13 -6.26
C LYS A 59 10.01 5.22 -7.24
N ARG A 60 9.18 4.90 -8.25
CA ARG A 60 8.66 5.90 -9.21
C ARG A 60 7.55 6.77 -8.64
N ALA A 61 6.88 6.30 -7.58
CA ALA A 61 5.78 7.00 -6.93
C ALA A 61 6.22 7.92 -5.77
N LEU A 62 7.43 7.72 -5.25
CA LEU A 62 8.06 8.56 -4.21
C LEU A 62 8.87 9.69 -4.84
#